data_AF-A0A7J2LT69-F1
#
_entry.id   AF-A0A7J2LT69-F1
#
_cell.length_a   1.000
_cell.length_b   1.000
_cell.length_c   1.000
_cell.angle_alpha   90.00
_cell.angle_beta   90.00
_cell.angle_gamma   90.00
#
_symmetry.space_group_name_H-M   'P 1'
#
loop_
_entity.id
_entity.type
_entity.pdbx_description
1 polymer ?
#
loop_
_entity_poly.entity_id
_entity_poly.type
_entity_poly.pdbx_seq_one_letter_code
_entity_poly.pdbx_strand_id
1 'polypeptide(L)'
;TSPVNFKAENIFRTRNPAGTITGESWKTIERAINCSGKTKVIVDGEEDLLTLVAVLSAPDGSIVIYGQPKRGVVVIEVNEKIKQRFHEIISEMKRWEMGYSTLDAH
;
A
#
# COMPACT_ATOMS: atom_id res chain seq x y z
N THR A 1 11.17 -10.00 -11.33
CA THR A 1 12.17 -8.94 -11.14
C THR A 1 12.86 -9.13 -9.82
N SER A 2 14.19 -9.10 -9.77
CA SER A 2 14.92 -9.14 -8.50
C SER A 2 14.63 -7.85 -7.71
N PRO A 3 14.39 -7.92 -6.39
CA PRO A 3 14.13 -6.73 -5.59
C PRO A 3 15.27 -5.73 -5.73
N VAL A 4 14.94 -4.44 -5.80
CA VAL A 4 15.93 -3.37 -5.73
C VAL A 4 16.76 -3.55 -4.47
N ASN A 5 18.10 -3.57 -4.62
CA ASN A 5 19.01 -3.67 -3.49
C ASN A 5 19.01 -2.34 -2.74
N PHE A 6 18.14 -2.26 -1.73
CA PHE A 6 17.93 -1.12 -0.88
C PHE A 6 18.30 -1.49 0.55
N LYS A 7 19.36 -0.85 1.09
CA LYS A 7 19.72 -0.97 2.50
C LYS A 7 18.69 -0.21 3.33
N ALA A 8 17.92 -0.94 4.12
CA ALA A 8 16.95 -0.41 5.06
C ALA A 8 17.42 -0.66 6.50
N GLU A 9 17.16 0.30 7.38
CA GLU A 9 17.33 0.18 8.83
C GLU A 9 16.14 -0.57 9.44
N ASN A 10 14.94 -0.35 8.91
CA ASN A 10 13.71 -0.97 9.37
C ASN A 10 13.07 -1.80 8.26
N ILE A 11 12.67 -3.04 8.57
CA ILE A 11 12.01 -3.94 7.62
C ILE A 11 10.68 -4.40 8.19
N PHE A 12 9.59 -4.07 7.50
CA PHE A 12 8.25 -4.57 7.77
C PHE A 12 7.85 -5.61 6.74
N ARG A 13 6.89 -6.47 7.10
CA ARG A 13 6.30 -7.48 6.22
C ARG A 13 4.79 -7.44 6.32
N THR A 14 4.11 -7.66 5.21
CA THR A 14 2.66 -7.83 5.18
C THR A 14 2.24 -8.70 4.01
N ARG A 15 1.04 -9.28 4.07
CA ARG A 15 0.43 -10.02 2.97
C ARG A 15 -0.73 -9.24 2.37
N ASN A 16 -0.71 -9.04 1.05
CA ASN A 16 -1.78 -8.34 0.34
C ASN A 16 -2.20 -9.14 -0.90
N PRO A 17 -3.33 -9.85 -0.87
CA PRO A 17 -3.85 -10.56 -2.04
C PRO A 17 -4.07 -9.62 -3.24
N ALA A 18 -4.04 -10.22 -4.44
CA ALA A 18 -4.22 -9.49 -5.69
C ALA A 18 -5.54 -8.70 -5.71
N GLY A 19 -5.49 -7.45 -6.19
CA GLY A 19 -6.67 -6.57 -6.28
C GLY A 19 -7.30 -6.18 -4.94
N THR A 20 -6.57 -6.29 -3.82
CA THR A 20 -7.09 -5.94 -2.48
C THR A 20 -6.25 -4.86 -1.79
N ILE A 21 -6.82 -4.29 -0.73
CA ILE A 21 -6.09 -3.54 0.30
C ILE A 21 -6.51 -4.13 1.64
N THR A 22 -5.68 -4.99 2.23
CA THR A 22 -5.99 -5.56 3.55
C THR A 22 -5.81 -4.52 4.65
N GLY A 23 -6.59 -4.63 5.73
CA GLY A 23 -6.40 -3.78 6.91
C GLY A 23 -5.03 -3.98 7.57
N GLU A 24 -4.43 -5.16 7.42
CA GLU A 24 -3.07 -5.44 7.90
C GLU A 24 -2.02 -4.68 7.10
N SER A 25 -2.12 -4.70 5.76
CA SER A 25 -1.21 -3.97 4.89
C SER A 25 -1.35 -2.47 5.08
N TRP A 26 -2.58 -1.97 5.28
CA TRP A 26 -2.83 -0.57 5.62
C TRP A 26 -2.05 -0.14 6.86
N LYS A 27 -2.27 -0.82 7.99
CA LYS A 27 -1.60 -0.50 9.26
C LYS A 27 -0.08 -0.66 9.17
N THR A 28 0.40 -1.60 8.37
CA THR A 28 1.83 -1.83 8.21
C THR A 28 2.49 -0.68 7.43
N ILE A 29 1.84 -0.18 6.38
CA ILE A 29 2.32 0.98 5.62
C ILE A 29 2.29 2.25 6.47
N GLU A 30 1.20 2.50 7.23
CA GLU A 30 1.14 3.62 8.15
C GLU A 30 2.28 3.59 9.17
N ARG A 31 2.53 2.44 9.79
CA ARG A 31 3.66 2.29 10.72
C ARG A 31 5.00 2.52 10.04
N ALA A 32 5.18 2.02 8.81
CA ALA A 32 6.41 2.18 8.06
C ALA A 32 6.69 3.65 7.68
N ILE A 33 5.65 4.40 7.29
CA ILE A 33 5.75 5.83 6.96
C ILE A 33 6.11 6.66 8.19
N ASN A 34 5.54 6.32 9.35
CA ASN A 34 5.81 7.01 10.61
C ASN A 34 7.10 6.53 11.31
N CYS A 35 7.81 5.56 10.73
CA CYS A 35 9.07 5.05 11.27
C CYS A 35 10.24 5.91 10.78
N SER A 36 11.07 6.37 11.71
CA SER A 36 12.28 7.12 11.38
C SER A 36 13.32 6.23 10.70
N GLY A 37 14.15 6.83 9.83
CA GLY A 37 15.20 6.12 9.11
C GLY A 37 14.71 5.46 7.82
N LYS A 38 15.63 4.77 7.13
CA LYS A 38 15.32 4.12 5.85
C LYS A 38 14.50 2.87 6.08
N THR A 39 13.24 2.90 5.68
CA THR A 39 12.29 1.81 5.93
C THR A 39 11.95 1.06 4.64
N LYS A 40 11.80 -0.26 4.73
CA LYS A 40 11.36 -1.14 3.65
C LYS A 40 10.17 -1.97 4.10
N VAL A 41 9.12 -2.03 3.28
CA VAL A 41 8.02 -2.98 3.45
C VAL A 41 8.17 -4.07 2.39
N ILE A 42 8.13 -5.33 2.80
CA ILE A 42 8.11 -6.48 1.89
C ILE A 42 6.68 -6.98 1.86
N VAL A 43 6.09 -6.99 0.67
CA VAL A 43 4.72 -7.44 0.45
C VAL A 43 4.75 -8.84 -0.13
N ASP A 44 4.04 -9.76 0.52
CA ASP A 44 3.69 -11.06 -0.05
C ASP A 44 2.34 -10.92 -0.78
N GLY A 45 2.38 -10.97 -2.12
CA GLY A 45 1.24 -10.67 -2.99
C GLY A 45 1.45 -9.42 -3.85
N GLU A 46 0.43 -8.59 -4.02
CA GLU A 46 0.48 -7.39 -4.87
C GLU A 46 0.63 -6.09 -4.06
N GLU A 47 1.57 -5.24 -4.47
CA GLU A 47 1.79 -3.92 -3.87
C GLU A 47 1.09 -2.76 -4.59
N ASP A 48 0.61 -2.94 -5.82
CA ASP A 48 0.23 -1.81 -6.69
C ASP A 48 -0.85 -0.91 -6.07
N LEU A 49 -1.93 -1.49 -5.54
CA LEU A 49 -3.01 -0.77 -4.86
C LEU A 49 -2.57 -0.14 -3.52
N LEU A 50 -1.49 -0.62 -2.93
CA LEU A 50 -0.93 -0.04 -1.70
C LEU A 50 -0.33 1.34 -1.93
N THR A 51 -0.12 1.75 -3.19
CA THR A 51 0.14 3.15 -3.56
C THR A 51 -0.95 4.08 -3.05
N LEU A 52 -2.23 3.65 -3.08
CA LEU A 52 -3.34 4.45 -2.57
C LEU A 52 -3.17 4.73 -1.07
N VAL A 53 -2.83 3.68 -0.31
CA VAL A 53 -2.55 3.78 1.13
C VAL A 53 -1.35 4.69 1.37
N ALA A 54 -0.27 4.51 0.63
CA ALA A 54 0.94 5.31 0.80
C ALA A 54 0.67 6.82 0.62
N VAL A 55 -0.13 7.20 -0.37
CA VAL A 55 -0.52 8.60 -0.60
C VAL A 55 -1.40 9.15 0.53
N LEU A 56 -2.37 8.36 1.00
CA LEU A 56 -3.28 8.79 2.07
C LEU A 56 -2.58 8.90 3.44
N SER A 57 -1.64 8.00 3.71
CA SER A 57 -0.92 7.93 4.98
C SER A 57 0.30 8.86 5.05
N ALA A 58 0.83 9.31 3.92
CA ALA A 58 2.01 10.20 3.89
C ALA A 58 1.68 11.63 4.37
N PRO A 59 2.60 12.32 5.04
CA PRO A 59 2.46 13.75 5.35
C PRO A 59 2.33 14.60 4.09
N ASP A 60 1.68 15.76 4.19
CA ASP A 60 1.61 16.73 3.10
C ASP A 60 3.02 17.26 2.76
N GLY A 61 3.25 17.51 1.47
CA GLY A 61 4.56 17.81 0.90
C GLY A 61 5.44 16.58 0.62
N SER A 62 4.97 15.37 0.96
CA SER A 62 5.70 14.13 0.62
C SER A 62 5.68 13.85 -0.87
N ILE A 63 6.69 13.11 -1.34
CA ILE A 63 6.74 12.60 -2.72
C ILE A 63 6.54 11.08 -2.67
N VAL A 64 5.49 10.60 -3.36
CA VAL A 64 5.26 9.17 -3.59
C VAL A 64 5.63 8.83 -5.02
N ILE A 65 6.47 7.82 -5.19
CA ILE A 65 6.97 7.38 -6.50
C ILE A 65 6.56 5.92 -6.68
N TYR A 66 5.90 5.61 -7.80
CA TYR A 66 5.54 4.23 -8.15
C TYR A 66 5.75 3.96 -9.64
N GLY A 67 5.99 2.68 -9.95
CA GLY A 67 6.10 2.22 -11.33
C GLY A 67 4.72 1.95 -11.92
N GLN A 68 4.50 2.35 -13.16
CA GLN A 68 3.31 1.99 -13.92
C GLN A 68 3.71 1.27 -15.21
N PRO A 69 3.26 0.02 -15.41
CA PRO A 69 3.54 -0.72 -16.63
C PRO A 69 3.20 0.08 -17.89
N LYS A 70 4.13 0.12 -18.84
CA LYS A 70 4.04 0.86 -20.12
C LYS A 70 3.96 2.39 -20.01
N ARG A 71 3.99 2.95 -18.79
CA ARG A 71 4.01 4.42 -18.56
C ARG A 71 5.28 4.91 -17.88
N GLY A 72 6.07 4.03 -17.28
CA GLY A 72 7.32 4.38 -16.61
C GLY A 72 7.09 4.70 -15.14
N VAL A 73 7.72 5.76 -14.64
CA VAL A 73 7.63 6.18 -13.24
C VAL A 73 6.59 7.29 -13.10
N VAL A 74 5.70 7.17 -12.13
CA VAL A 74 4.76 8.22 -11.74
C VAL A 74 5.24 8.84 -10.43
N VAL A 75 5.20 10.16 -10.36
CA VAL A 75 5.55 10.96 -9.19
C VAL A 75 4.31 11.70 -8.72
N ILE A 76 3.97 11.56 -7.44
CA ILE A 76 2.85 12.21 -6.79
C ILE A 76 3.40 13.11 -5.70
N GLU A 77 3.08 14.41 -5.77
CA GLU A 77 3.24 15.33 -4.65
C GLU A 77 1.99 15.31 -3.78
N VAL A 78 2.16 14.89 -2.52
CA VAL A 78 1.07 14.69 -1.59
C VAL A 78 0.59 16.04 -1.04
N ASN A 79 -0.69 16.30 -1.19
CA ASN A 79 -1.40 17.43 -0.60
C ASN A 79 -2.86 17.04 -0.34
N GLU A 80 -3.59 17.87 0.39
CA GLU A 80 -5.01 17.66 0.71
C GLU A 80 -5.87 17.32 -0.53
N LYS A 81 -5.69 18.02 -1.65
CA LYS A 81 -6.48 17.79 -2.87
C LYS A 81 -6.22 16.40 -3.47
N ILE A 82 -4.96 15.98 -3.49
CA ILE A 82 -4.57 14.64 -3.95
C ILE A 82 -5.12 13.58 -3.01
N LYS A 83 -5.02 13.79 -1.69
CA LYS A 83 -5.59 12.87 -0.69
C LYS A 83 -7.11 12.75 -0.85
N GLN A 84 -7.82 13.85 -1.09
CA GLN A 84 -9.26 13.82 -1.32
C GLN A 84 -9.61 12.96 -2.53
N ARG A 85 -8.93 13.15 -3.67
CA ARG A 85 -9.13 12.32 -4.87
C ARG A 85 -8.85 10.85 -4.62
N PHE A 86 -7.83 10.53 -3.83
CA PHE A 86 -7.48 9.15 -3.49
C PHE A 86 -8.50 8.52 -2.52
N HIS A 87 -9.04 9.31 -1.60
CA HIS A 87 -10.15 8.89 -0.75
C HIS A 87 -11.40 8.55 -1.55
N GLU A 88 -11.74 9.35 -2.58
CA GLU A 88 -12.84 9.06 -3.49
C GLU A 88 -12.66 7.69 -4.18
N ILE A 89 -11.46 7.41 -4.71
CA ILE A 89 -11.14 6.10 -5.32
C ILE A 89 -11.36 4.96 -4.33
N ILE A 90 -10.87 5.08 -3.09
CA ILE A 90 -11.06 4.03 -2.08
C ILE A 90 -12.53 3.89 -1.68
N SER A 91 -13.30 4.98 -1.66
CA SER A 91 -14.72 4.95 -1.31
C SER A 91 -15.57 4.17 -2.32
N GLU A 92 -15.11 4.07 -3.58
CA GLU A 92 -15.74 3.26 -4.63
C GLU A 92 -15.38 1.76 -4.54
N MET A 93 -14.37 1.40 -3.75
CA MET A 93 -13.97 0.02 -3.55
C MET A 93 -15.01 -0.73 -2.72
N LYS A 94 -15.29 -1.98 -3.11
CA LYS A 94 -16.18 -2.86 -2.35
C LYS A 94 -15.43 -3.51 -1.20
N ARG A 95 -16.12 -3.72 -0.09
CA ARG A 95 -15.59 -4.54 1.01
C ARG A 95 -15.40 -5.96 0.51
N TRP A 96 -14.22 -6.51 0.74
CA TRP A 96 -13.97 -7.92 0.50
C TRP A 96 -14.69 -8.73 1.59
N GLU A 97 -15.69 -9.50 1.20
CA GLU A 97 -16.31 -10.48 2.08
C GLU A 97 -15.58 -11.81 1.91
N MET A 98 -14.98 -12.32 2.99
CA MET A 98 -14.53 -13.71 2.99
C MET A 98 -15.78 -14.60 2.90
N GLY A 99 -15.87 -15.40 1.84
CA GLY A 99 -16.78 -16.53 1.84
C GLY A 99 -16.38 -17.48 2.96
N TYR A 100 -17.21 -17.61 4.00
CA TYR A 100 -17.12 -18.74 4.91
C TYR A 100 -17.44 -20.00 4.09
N SER A 101 -16.43 -20.81 3.80
CA SER A 101 -16.69 -22.22 3.49
C SER A 101 -17.07 -22.88 4.80
N THR A 102 -18.36 -23.15 5.00
CA THR A 102 -18.84 -24.09 6.01
C THR A 102 -18.39 -25.50 5.64
N LEU A 103 -17.14 -25.80 5.92
CA LEU A 103 -16.53 -27.12 6.02
C LEU A 103 -15.37 -26.88 7.00
N ASP A 104 -15.63 -26.80 8.30
CA ASP A 104 -15.37 -27.92 9.19
C ASP A 104 -16.43 -27.96 10.31
N ALA A 105 -17.54 -28.64 10.02
CA ALA A 105 -18.39 -29.20 11.04
C ALA A 105 -18.30 -30.72 10.90
N HIS A 106 -17.30 -31.34 11.54
CA HIS A 106 -17.30 -32.75 11.96
C HIS A 106 -16.78 -32.81 13.40
#